data_AF-A0AAD6WRH9-F1
#
_entry.id   AF-A0AAD6WRH9-F1
#
_cell.length_a   1.000
_cell.length_b   1.000
_cell.length_c   1.000
_cell.angle_alpha   90.00
_cell.angle_beta   90.00
_cell.angle_gamma   90.00
#
_symmetry.space_group_name_H-M   'P 1'
#
loop_
_entity.id
_entity.type
_entity.pdbx_description
1 polymer ?
#
loop_
_entity_poly.entity_id
_entity_poly.type
_entity_poly.pdbx_seq_one_letter_code
_entity_poly.pdbx_strand_id
1 'polypeptide(L)'
;MEYQFVPSEPNDPSQTPSATNAATSNLRWSQYTPETASRSRKAPLKQSSIASDIPLDKLKISPAQREQLQQIYESNATATPGDEVSRVDYFYTCSDDDQLAASAIMAQQGLDIGARERIDNRWSQQWGRASNLSAKAKTKTRRVLYLCRCGYDHTQAQKKERHTPVPFTSCLAHGEITYDEYTHKILRIRANAPTSRRTANIPLPAIPIPDSLTDAHALQTKTAISRAETSAPSLDRPTVRAAAAVADLLQEHKSASDDEDGKDSPDPENDSDSDIDTDASSDSDDDSDGEEDPGGAAAAGNFAALGEQALARTVYELRRWGRDLETWRST
;
A
#
# COMPACT_ATOMS: atom_id res chain seq x y z
N MET A 1 -46.13 67.29 0.33
CA MET A 1 -46.49 66.36 1.41
C MET A 1 -45.23 65.67 1.85
N GLU A 2 -44.59 66.23 2.87
CA GLU A 2 -43.33 65.77 3.43
C GLU A 2 -43.54 64.46 4.20
N TYR A 3 -42.79 63.44 3.82
CA TYR A 3 -42.72 62.18 4.55
C TYR A 3 -41.80 62.38 5.76
N GLN A 4 -42.39 62.35 6.95
CA GLN A 4 -41.65 62.39 8.21
C GLN A 4 -41.04 61.01 8.51
N PHE A 5 -39.74 61.06 8.81
CA PHE A 5 -38.86 59.96 9.20
C PHE A 5 -39.18 59.54 10.65
N VAL A 6 -39.56 58.28 10.87
CA VAL A 6 -39.78 57.71 12.21
C VAL A 6 -38.48 57.03 12.67
N PRO A 7 -37.93 57.34 13.86
CA PRO A 7 -36.75 56.66 14.38
C PRO A 7 -37.08 55.25 14.87
N SER A 8 -36.28 54.28 14.46
CA SER A 8 -36.31 52.88 14.93
C SER A 8 -35.80 52.74 16.37
N GLU A 9 -36.56 52.00 17.18
CA GLU A 9 -36.29 51.64 18.57
C GLU A 9 -35.11 50.65 18.74
N PRO A 10 -34.49 50.59 19.94
CA PRO A 10 -33.31 49.77 20.22
C PRO A 10 -33.63 48.27 20.34
N ASN A 11 -32.74 47.46 19.78
CA ASN A 11 -32.80 46.00 19.72
C ASN A 11 -32.57 45.37 21.11
N ASP A 12 -33.51 44.55 21.57
CA ASP A 12 -33.47 43.76 22.81
C ASP A 12 -32.64 42.47 22.60
N PRO A 13 -31.52 42.24 23.33
CA PRO A 13 -30.70 41.04 23.19
C PRO A 13 -31.23 39.93 24.09
N SER A 14 -32.38 39.36 23.74
CA SER A 14 -32.94 38.22 24.48
C SER A 14 -33.65 37.21 23.57
N GLN A 15 -32.94 36.73 22.54
CA GLN A 15 -33.30 35.49 21.86
C GLN A 15 -32.08 34.57 21.74
N THR A 16 -32.11 33.48 22.52
CA THR A 16 -31.20 32.36 22.41
C THR A 16 -31.76 31.35 21.41
N PRO A 17 -30.97 30.98 20.39
CA PRO A 17 -31.05 29.65 19.81
C PRO A 17 -29.70 28.96 19.97
N SER A 18 -29.65 27.81 20.62
CA SER A 18 -28.61 26.82 20.27
C SER A 18 -29.00 25.44 20.76
N ALA A 19 -29.58 24.71 19.82
CA ALA A 19 -29.61 23.28 19.78
C ALA A 19 -28.18 22.72 19.85
N THR A 20 -27.99 21.77 20.77
CA THR A 20 -27.13 20.59 20.67
C THR A 20 -26.04 20.62 19.57
N ASN A 21 -24.87 21.14 19.94
CA ASN A 21 -23.63 20.83 19.22
C ASN A 21 -23.32 19.34 19.38
N ALA A 22 -23.56 18.59 18.30
CA ALA A 22 -23.04 17.24 18.16
C ALA A 22 -21.51 17.30 18.27
N ALA A 23 -20.96 16.44 19.11
CA ALA A 23 -19.53 16.30 19.36
C ALA A 23 -18.78 15.89 18.08
N THR A 24 -18.37 16.87 17.27
CA THR A 24 -17.10 16.80 16.57
C THR A 24 -16.05 16.67 17.65
N SER A 25 -15.57 15.45 17.85
CA SER A 25 -14.40 15.20 18.69
C SER A 25 -13.27 16.08 18.16
N ASN A 26 -13.04 17.20 18.83
CA ASN A 26 -11.82 17.98 18.72
C ASN A 26 -10.69 17.00 19.02
N LEU A 27 -10.11 16.41 17.97
CA LEU A 27 -8.81 15.77 18.03
C LEU A 27 -7.87 16.87 18.51
N ARG A 28 -7.67 16.93 19.82
CA ARG A 28 -6.82 17.93 20.46
C ARG A 28 -5.41 17.56 20.04
N TRP A 29 -4.95 18.22 19.00
CA TRP A 29 -3.60 18.10 18.46
C TRP A 29 -2.60 18.40 19.57
N SER A 30 -2.06 17.37 20.20
CA SER A 30 -0.94 17.53 21.10
C SER A 30 0.30 17.70 20.25
N GLN A 31 0.67 18.97 20.00
CA GLN A 31 2.02 19.30 19.59
C GLN A 31 2.96 18.74 20.65
N TYR A 32 3.74 17.72 20.28
CA TYR A 32 4.75 17.15 21.16
C TYR A 32 5.87 18.18 21.29
N THR A 33 5.79 19.00 22.34
CA THR A 33 6.87 19.92 22.69
C THR A 33 8.04 19.13 23.30
N PRO A 34 9.29 19.58 23.14
CA PRO A 34 10.43 19.00 23.84
C PRO A 34 10.21 18.87 25.36
N GLU A 35 9.43 19.75 26.00
CA GLU A 35 9.06 19.60 27.43
C GLU A 35 8.12 18.43 27.74
N THR A 36 7.17 18.11 26.85
CA THR A 36 6.28 16.95 27.07
C THR A 36 7.01 15.63 26.85
N ALA A 37 7.97 15.60 25.92
CA ALA A 37 8.85 14.45 25.72
C ALA A 37 9.81 14.20 26.90
N SER A 38 10.31 15.25 27.57
CA SER A 38 11.28 15.11 28.67
C SER A 38 10.65 14.71 30.01
N ARG A 39 9.37 15.00 30.24
CA ARG A 39 8.65 14.62 31.48
C ARG A 39 8.27 13.14 31.53
N SER A 40 8.16 12.48 30.38
CA SER A 40 7.98 11.03 30.32
C SER A 40 9.33 10.33 30.45
N ARG A 41 9.67 9.86 31.66
CA ARG A 41 10.87 8.99 31.87
C ARG A 41 10.84 7.68 31.05
N LYS A 42 9.77 7.44 30.28
CA LYS A 42 9.57 6.27 29.42
C LYS A 42 9.08 6.69 28.02
N ALA A 43 9.64 7.77 27.47
CA ALA A 43 9.33 8.15 26.09
C ALA A 43 9.64 6.95 25.16
N PRO A 44 8.67 6.50 24.35
CA PRO A 44 8.82 5.28 23.56
C PRO A 44 9.84 5.42 22.42
N LEU A 45 10.22 6.65 22.06
CA LEU A 45 11.22 6.96 21.04
C LEU A 45 12.39 7.76 21.61
N LYS A 46 13.60 7.41 21.17
CA LYS A 46 14.81 8.18 21.47
C LYS A 46 14.73 9.56 20.80
N GLN A 47 15.25 10.60 21.46
CA GLN A 47 15.27 11.98 20.91
C GLN A 47 15.91 12.06 19.52
N SER A 48 16.98 11.31 19.27
CA SER A 48 17.61 11.24 17.94
C SER A 48 16.66 10.69 16.86
N SER A 49 15.77 9.76 17.22
CA SER A 49 14.74 9.27 16.30
C SER A 49 13.65 10.29 16.05
N ILE A 50 13.32 11.10 17.07
CA ILE A 50 12.35 12.21 16.96
C ILE A 50 12.91 13.29 16.03
N ALA A 51 14.18 13.69 16.24
CA ALA A 51 14.86 14.71 15.48
C ALA A 51 15.28 14.28 14.06
N SER A 52 15.44 12.98 13.81
CA SER A 52 15.88 12.52 12.49
C SER A 52 14.86 12.86 11.40
N ASP A 53 15.32 13.39 10.28
CA ASP A 53 14.48 13.67 9.12
C ASP A 53 13.96 12.40 8.43
N ILE A 54 13.01 12.60 7.51
CA ILE A 54 12.53 11.55 6.62
C ILE A 54 13.65 11.28 5.59
N PRO A 55 14.05 10.02 5.37
CA PRO A 55 15.17 9.71 4.48
C PRO A 55 14.75 9.79 3.00
N LEU A 56 14.59 11.02 2.50
CA LEU A 56 14.15 11.32 1.12
C LEU A 56 15.13 10.80 0.06
N ASP A 57 16.40 10.63 0.42
CA ASP A 57 17.43 9.99 -0.41
C ASP A 57 17.09 8.53 -0.75
N LYS A 58 16.31 7.85 0.10
CA LYS A 58 15.91 6.45 -0.09
C LYS A 58 14.69 6.29 -0.99
N LEU A 59 14.02 7.37 -1.38
CA LEU A 59 12.93 7.32 -2.34
C LEU A 59 13.49 7.13 -3.76
N LYS A 60 12.96 6.12 -4.45
CA LYS A 60 13.24 5.85 -5.87
C LYS A 60 12.34 6.73 -6.74
N ILE A 61 12.72 7.98 -6.89
CA ILE A 61 12.00 9.02 -7.65
C ILE A 61 12.97 9.74 -8.59
N SER A 62 12.41 10.42 -9.59
CA SER A 62 13.19 11.17 -10.56
C SER A 62 13.90 12.37 -9.94
N PRO A 63 14.97 12.91 -10.56
CA PRO A 63 15.59 14.15 -10.11
C PRO A 63 14.60 15.33 -10.03
N ALA A 64 13.71 15.46 -11.02
CA ALA A 64 12.68 16.50 -11.03
C ALA A 64 11.65 16.32 -9.89
N GLN A 65 11.22 15.08 -9.63
CA GLN A 65 10.34 14.77 -8.49
C GLN A 65 11.03 15.05 -7.15
N ARG A 66 12.34 14.81 -7.07
CA ARG A 66 13.14 15.10 -5.87
C ARG A 66 13.22 16.59 -5.59
N GLU A 67 13.43 17.40 -6.63
CA GLU A 67 13.42 18.87 -6.51
C GLU A 67 12.05 19.39 -6.06
N GLN A 68 10.96 18.92 -6.68
CA GLN A 68 9.59 19.25 -6.25
C GLN A 68 9.34 18.85 -4.80
N LEU A 69 9.82 17.67 -4.39
CA LEU A 69 9.69 17.20 -3.03
C LEU A 69 10.45 18.10 -2.05
N GLN A 70 11.68 18.47 -2.40
CA GLN A 70 12.48 19.38 -1.59
C GLN A 70 11.79 20.75 -1.40
N GLN A 71 11.23 21.31 -2.48
CA GLN A 71 10.44 22.55 -2.42
C GLN A 71 9.24 22.43 -1.47
N ILE A 72 8.54 21.29 -1.47
CA ILE A 72 7.43 21.02 -0.53
C ILE A 72 7.94 20.99 0.92
N TYR A 73 9.12 20.42 1.18
CA TYR A 73 9.69 20.39 2.53
C TYR A 73 10.18 21.76 3.00
N GLU A 74 10.75 22.56 2.11
CA GLU A 74 11.20 23.91 2.39
C GLU A 74 10.02 24.86 2.64
N SER A 75 8.95 24.78 1.83
CA SER A 75 7.75 25.60 2.03
C SER A 75 7.01 25.24 3.32
N ASN A 76 6.96 23.96 3.69
CA ASN A 76 6.36 23.53 4.95
C ASN A 76 7.19 23.97 6.17
N ALA A 77 8.49 24.20 6.02
CA ALA A 77 9.33 24.70 7.10
C ALA A 77 9.05 26.18 7.42
N THR A 78 8.55 26.94 6.44
CA THR A 78 8.20 28.36 6.59
C THR A 78 6.70 28.61 6.75
N ALA A 79 5.87 27.56 6.64
CA ALA A 79 4.42 27.64 6.78
C ALA A 79 4.01 28.16 8.17
N THR A 80 3.03 29.07 8.18
CA THR A 80 2.48 29.65 9.40
C THR A 80 1.33 28.80 9.93
N PRO A 81 1.04 28.86 11.26
CA PRO A 81 -0.15 28.21 11.81
C PRO A 81 -1.42 28.72 11.12
N GLY A 82 -2.07 27.86 10.32
CA GLY A 82 -3.26 28.20 9.54
C GLY A 82 -3.12 27.93 8.04
N ASP A 83 -1.88 27.81 7.55
CA ASP A 83 -1.64 27.36 6.18
C ASP A 83 -2.02 25.88 6.02
N GLU A 84 -2.58 25.50 4.87
CA GLU A 84 -2.93 24.12 4.56
C GLU A 84 -1.65 23.30 4.30
N VAL A 85 -1.02 22.84 5.38
CA VAL A 85 0.18 22.01 5.31
C VAL A 85 -0.22 20.58 4.96
N SER A 86 0.22 20.09 3.78
CA SER A 86 -0.05 18.70 3.33
C SER A 86 0.78 17.64 4.09
N ARG A 87 1.63 18.07 5.03
CA ARG A 87 2.49 17.23 5.85
C ARG A 87 1.88 17.01 7.23
N VAL A 88 1.86 15.75 7.64
CA VAL A 88 1.51 15.32 8.99
C VAL A 88 2.73 14.74 9.70
N ASP A 89 2.88 15.05 10.99
CA ASP A 89 3.90 14.47 11.88
C ASP A 89 3.27 14.27 13.27
N TYR A 90 2.79 13.06 13.51
CA TYR A 90 2.09 12.69 14.74
C TYR A 90 2.91 11.70 15.56
N PHE A 91 2.87 11.88 16.87
CA PHE A 91 3.48 11.00 17.86
C PHE A 91 2.38 10.37 18.69
N TYR A 92 2.56 9.09 19.00
CA TYR A 92 1.57 8.30 19.71
C TYR A 92 2.23 7.57 20.87
N THR A 93 1.50 7.45 21.98
CA THR A 93 1.86 6.54 23.06
C THR A 93 1.26 5.16 22.83
N CYS A 94 1.63 4.19 23.66
CA CYS A 94 1.07 2.84 23.59
C CYS A 94 -0.33 2.71 24.22
N SER A 95 -1.02 3.82 24.55
CA SER A 95 -2.40 3.78 25.07
C SER A 95 -3.39 3.41 23.97
N ASP A 96 -4.52 2.80 24.34
CA ASP A 96 -5.49 2.32 23.36
C ASP A 96 -6.14 3.48 22.58
N ASP A 97 -6.39 4.61 23.22
CA ASP A 97 -6.91 5.83 22.57
C ASP A 97 -5.95 6.35 21.50
N ASP A 98 -4.64 6.42 21.80
CA ASP A 98 -3.63 6.87 20.84
C ASP A 98 -3.48 5.88 19.70
N GLN A 99 -3.54 4.58 19.97
CA GLN A 99 -3.44 3.55 18.95
C GLN A 99 -4.69 3.53 18.04
N LEU A 100 -5.87 3.81 18.58
CA LEU A 100 -7.08 4.00 17.79
C LEU A 100 -6.95 5.22 16.87
N ALA A 101 -6.46 6.35 17.40
CA ALA A 101 -6.21 7.55 16.60
C ALA A 101 -5.15 7.31 15.50
N ALA A 102 -4.04 6.64 15.84
CA ALA A 102 -3.00 6.27 14.89
C ALA A 102 -3.55 5.37 13.77
N SER A 103 -4.36 4.37 14.13
CA SER A 103 -5.02 3.46 13.19
C SER A 103 -5.98 4.20 12.26
N ALA A 104 -6.75 5.15 12.78
CA ALA A 104 -7.65 5.99 12.00
C ALA A 104 -6.87 6.83 10.97
N ILE A 105 -5.76 7.46 11.37
CA ILE A 105 -4.89 8.20 10.44
C ILE A 105 -4.29 7.27 9.38
N MET A 106 -3.78 6.09 9.76
CA MET A 106 -3.27 5.13 8.78
C MET A 106 -4.35 4.72 7.77
N ALA A 107 -5.58 4.44 8.21
CA ALA A 107 -6.69 4.11 7.33
C ALA A 107 -7.09 5.30 6.43
N GLN A 108 -7.09 6.52 6.98
CA GLN A 108 -7.31 7.75 6.22
C GLN A 108 -6.20 8.02 5.19
N GLN A 109 -5.01 7.46 5.35
CA GLN A 109 -3.94 7.53 4.34
C GLN A 109 -3.86 6.26 3.47
N GLY A 110 -4.59 5.20 3.83
CA GLY A 110 -4.55 3.90 3.16
C GLY A 110 -3.25 3.14 3.45
N LEU A 111 -2.57 3.48 4.53
CA LEU A 111 -1.36 2.86 5.05
C LEU A 111 -1.65 1.77 6.09
N ASP A 112 -2.93 1.50 6.40
CA ASP A 112 -3.32 0.47 7.35
C ASP A 112 -2.91 -0.93 6.90
N ILE A 113 -2.65 -1.82 7.86
CA ILE A 113 -2.13 -3.17 7.60
C ILE A 113 -2.99 -3.91 6.56
N GLY A 114 -4.32 -3.85 6.72
CA GLY A 114 -5.27 -4.45 5.80
C GLY A 114 -5.22 -3.86 4.39
N ALA A 115 -5.05 -2.54 4.24
CA ALA A 115 -4.85 -1.93 2.93
C ALA A 115 -3.54 -2.35 2.28
N ARG A 116 -2.48 -2.63 3.07
CA ARG A 116 -1.17 -3.01 2.51
C ARG A 116 -1.14 -4.41 1.88
N GLU A 117 -1.95 -5.32 2.40
CA GLU A 117 -2.02 -6.72 1.96
C GLU A 117 -2.89 -6.89 0.71
N ARG A 118 -3.70 -5.88 0.37
CA ARG A 118 -4.56 -5.94 -0.82
C ARG A 118 -3.74 -5.81 -2.10
N ILE A 119 -4.25 -6.43 -3.16
CA ILE A 119 -3.67 -6.35 -4.51
C ILE A 119 -3.71 -4.90 -5.03
N ASP A 120 -4.73 -4.13 -4.64
CA ASP A 120 -4.90 -2.72 -5.00
C ASP A 120 -4.07 -1.76 -4.12
N ASN A 121 -3.23 -2.29 -3.22
CA ASN A 121 -2.37 -1.48 -2.37
C ASN A 121 -1.53 -0.52 -3.21
N ARG A 122 -1.73 0.77 -2.95
CA ARG A 122 -1.02 1.86 -3.62
C ARG A 122 0.32 2.15 -2.99
N TRP A 123 0.63 1.62 -1.82
CA TRP A 123 1.87 1.90 -1.13
C TRP A 123 2.92 0.83 -1.40
N SER A 124 4.14 1.28 -1.66
CA SER A 124 5.31 0.43 -1.82
C SER A 124 6.34 0.78 -0.75
N GLN A 125 6.83 -0.22 -0.04
CA GLN A 125 7.93 -0.02 0.91
C GLN A 125 9.21 0.27 0.11
N GLN A 126 9.82 1.42 0.35
CA GLN A 126 11.06 1.84 -0.30
C GLN A 126 12.28 1.60 0.60
N TRP A 127 12.09 1.73 1.91
CA TRP A 127 13.17 1.61 2.87
C TRP A 127 12.64 1.16 4.23
N GLY A 128 13.47 0.45 4.98
CA GLY A 128 13.18 0.10 6.36
C GLY A 128 14.47 0.00 7.17
N ARG A 129 14.41 0.40 8.43
CA ARG A 129 15.50 0.27 9.39
C ARG A 129 14.94 -0.10 10.75
N ALA A 130 15.40 -1.23 11.27
CA ALA A 130 15.22 -1.55 12.68
C ALA A 130 16.22 -0.74 13.51
N SER A 131 15.85 -0.42 14.74
CA SER A 131 16.81 0.13 15.70
C SER A 131 17.86 -0.92 16.04
N ASN A 132 19.13 -0.52 16.04
CA ASN A 132 20.28 -1.37 16.40
C ASN A 132 20.37 -1.57 17.92
N LEU A 133 19.24 -1.80 18.57
CA LEU A 133 19.21 -2.18 19.97
C LEU A 133 19.65 -3.65 20.06
N SER A 134 20.36 -3.99 21.14
CA SER A 134 20.75 -5.37 21.46
C SER A 134 19.56 -6.30 21.28
N ALA A 135 19.80 -7.55 20.85
CA ALA A 135 18.77 -8.60 20.79
C ALA A 135 18.02 -8.77 22.13
N LYS A 136 18.62 -8.35 23.25
CA LYS A 136 18.03 -8.37 24.60
C LYS A 136 17.18 -7.15 24.95
N ALA A 137 17.09 -6.16 24.06
CA ALA A 137 16.31 -4.97 24.33
C ALA A 137 14.81 -5.29 24.28
N LYS A 138 14.11 -4.94 25.36
CA LYS A 138 12.67 -5.18 25.51
C LYS A 138 11.81 -4.43 24.47
N THR A 139 12.35 -3.38 23.87
CA THR A 139 11.67 -2.57 22.86
C THR A 139 12.58 -2.44 21.66
N LYS A 140 12.16 -3.01 20.54
CA LYS A 140 12.84 -2.85 19.25
C LYS A 140 11.89 -2.09 18.36
N THR A 141 12.33 -0.94 17.86
CA THR A 141 11.50 -0.10 16.98
C THR A 141 11.93 -0.29 15.54
N ARG A 142 10.97 -0.20 14.62
CA ARG A 142 11.18 -0.27 13.19
C ARG A 142 10.62 0.97 12.51
N ARG A 143 11.46 1.60 11.69
CA ARG A 143 11.09 2.70 10.80
C ARG A 143 10.91 2.16 9.40
N VAL A 144 9.81 2.50 8.74
CA VAL A 144 9.51 2.07 7.38
C VAL A 144 9.03 3.25 6.57
N LEU A 145 9.64 3.46 5.40
CA LEU A 145 9.28 4.50 4.45
C LEU A 145 8.49 3.88 3.29
N TYR A 146 7.29 4.41 3.06
CA TYR A 146 6.38 4.05 1.99
C TYR A 146 6.29 5.17 0.96
N LEU A 147 6.16 4.80 -0.32
CA LEU A 147 5.92 5.70 -1.45
C LEU A 147 4.69 5.21 -2.23
N CYS A 148 3.83 6.14 -2.70
CA CYS A 148 2.75 5.77 -3.60
C CYS A 148 3.32 5.16 -4.90
N ARG A 149 2.82 3.99 -5.31
CA ARG A 149 3.08 3.33 -6.59
C ARG A 149 2.69 4.21 -7.78
N CYS A 150 1.66 5.05 -7.61
CA CYS A 150 1.29 6.06 -8.59
C CYS A 150 2.37 7.14 -8.83
N GLY A 151 3.34 7.24 -7.92
CA GLY A 151 4.51 8.12 -8.02
C GLY A 151 5.78 7.43 -8.50
N TYR A 152 5.73 6.11 -8.68
CA TYR A 152 6.90 5.30 -9.01
C TYR A 152 6.98 5.09 -10.52
N ASP A 153 8.05 5.60 -11.12
CA ASP A 153 8.35 5.40 -12.52
C ASP A 153 9.16 4.11 -12.69
N HIS A 154 8.52 3.09 -13.28
CA HIS A 154 9.17 1.80 -13.52
C HIS A 154 10.34 1.89 -14.50
N THR A 155 10.35 2.89 -15.38
CA THR A 155 11.41 3.05 -16.39
C THR A 155 12.75 3.45 -15.76
N GLN A 156 12.72 4.21 -14.67
CA GLN A 156 13.93 4.69 -13.98
C GLN A 156 14.70 3.59 -13.27
N ALA A 157 14.05 2.50 -12.90
CA ALA A 157 14.72 1.41 -12.20
C ALA A 157 15.59 0.54 -13.12
N GLN A 158 15.57 0.78 -14.45
CA GLN A 158 16.17 -0.09 -15.47
C GLN A 158 15.72 -1.56 -15.34
N LYS A 159 14.60 -1.80 -14.65
CA LYS A 159 14.01 -3.12 -14.47
C LYS A 159 13.03 -3.37 -15.59
N LYS A 160 12.83 -4.65 -15.92
CA LYS A 160 11.76 -5.11 -16.82
C LYS A 160 10.47 -4.37 -16.47
N GLU A 161 9.92 -3.67 -17.46
CA GLU A 161 8.68 -2.92 -17.32
C GLU A 161 7.61 -3.87 -16.80
N ARG A 162 7.09 -3.58 -15.61
CA ARG A 162 5.98 -4.33 -15.02
C ARG A 162 4.75 -3.48 -15.24
N HIS A 163 3.74 -4.03 -15.89
CA HIS A 163 2.43 -3.41 -15.94
C HIS A 163 1.91 -3.30 -14.50
N THR A 164 1.89 -2.08 -13.95
CA THR A 164 1.17 -1.80 -12.73
C THR A 164 -0.30 -1.51 -13.05
N PRO A 165 -1.22 -1.92 -12.16
CA PRO A 165 -2.64 -1.60 -12.34
C PRO A 165 -2.94 -0.11 -12.23
N VAL A 166 -1.98 0.68 -11.73
CA VAL A 166 -2.10 2.13 -11.57
C VAL A 166 -1.14 2.81 -12.55
N PRO A 167 -1.61 3.75 -13.41
CA PRO A 167 -0.75 4.51 -14.28
C PRO A 167 0.18 5.41 -13.46
N PHE A 168 1.35 5.74 -14.03
CA PHE A 168 2.25 6.72 -13.43
C PHE A 168 1.62 8.11 -13.48
N THR A 169 1.55 8.77 -12.32
CA THR A 169 0.91 10.09 -12.16
C THR A 169 1.82 11.13 -11.51
N SER A 170 3.13 10.87 -11.47
CA SER A 170 4.14 11.70 -10.78
C SER A 170 3.83 12.05 -9.31
N CYS A 171 3.04 11.23 -8.62
CA CYS A 171 2.63 11.50 -7.24
C CYS A 171 3.82 11.52 -6.27
N LEU A 172 3.89 12.52 -5.38
CA LEU A 172 4.94 12.65 -4.37
C LEU A 172 4.49 12.20 -2.96
N ALA A 173 3.38 11.48 -2.89
CA ALA A 173 2.85 10.96 -1.64
C ALA A 173 3.78 9.90 -1.05
N HIS A 174 4.26 10.15 0.16
CA HIS A 174 5.12 9.25 0.90
C HIS A 174 4.81 9.33 2.40
N GLY A 175 5.09 8.26 3.12
CA GLY A 175 4.86 8.17 4.56
C GLY A 175 5.91 7.34 5.26
N GLU A 176 6.51 7.87 6.33
CA GLU A 176 7.32 7.13 7.27
C GLU A 176 6.49 6.73 8.49
N ILE A 177 6.51 5.45 8.82
CA ILE A 177 5.86 4.91 10.02
C ILE A 177 6.97 4.37 10.93
N THR A 178 6.91 4.76 12.20
CA THR A 178 7.71 4.13 13.25
C THR A 178 6.79 3.35 14.17
N TYR A 179 7.08 2.06 14.37
CA TYR A 179 6.31 1.20 15.26
C TYR A 179 7.23 0.32 16.13
N ASP A 180 6.70 -0.17 17.23
CA ASP A 180 7.34 -1.22 18.03
C ASP A 180 7.22 -2.57 17.29
N GLU A 181 8.35 -3.24 17.05
CA GLU A 181 8.43 -4.45 16.24
C GLU A 181 7.72 -5.65 16.86
N TYR A 182 7.60 -5.70 18.19
CA TYR A 182 6.94 -6.81 18.89
C TYR A 182 5.45 -6.59 19.03
N THR A 183 5.04 -5.40 19.48
CA THR A 183 3.63 -5.12 19.74
C THR A 183 2.90 -4.53 18.54
N HIS A 184 3.63 -4.19 17.47
CA HIS A 184 3.14 -3.45 16.30
C HIS A 184 2.44 -2.12 16.63
N LYS A 185 2.68 -1.58 17.83
CA LYS A 185 2.10 -0.30 18.26
C LYS A 185 2.78 0.84 17.52
N ILE A 186 1.99 1.73 16.96
CA ILE A 186 2.46 2.86 16.17
C ILE A 186 2.96 3.92 17.13
N LEU A 187 4.19 4.37 16.94
CA LEU A 187 4.85 5.37 17.78
C LEU A 187 4.93 6.72 17.09
N ARG A 188 5.02 6.73 15.76
CA ARG A 188 5.07 7.95 14.96
C ARG A 188 4.54 7.71 13.55
N ILE A 189 3.76 8.65 13.03
CA ILE A 189 3.37 8.72 11.63
C ILE A 189 3.86 10.06 11.07
N ARG A 190 4.66 9.99 10.03
CA ARG A 190 5.04 11.13 9.21
C ARG A 190 4.59 10.91 7.80
N ALA A 191 3.82 11.80 7.21
CA ALA A 191 3.44 11.63 5.82
C ALA A 191 3.31 12.97 5.11
N ASN A 192 3.67 12.97 3.83
CA ASN A 192 3.19 13.94 2.88
C ASN A 192 1.98 13.30 2.19
N ALA A 193 0.78 13.64 2.65
CA ALA A 193 -0.44 13.10 2.09
C ALA A 193 -0.74 13.84 0.77
N PRO A 194 -1.17 13.14 -0.29
CA PRO A 194 -1.67 13.84 -1.45
C PRO A 194 -3.02 14.47 -1.07
N THR A 195 -3.06 15.79 -1.02
CA THR A 195 -4.20 16.60 -0.56
C THR A 195 -5.49 16.37 -1.36
N SER A 196 -5.45 15.75 -2.55
CA SER A 196 -6.63 15.70 -3.43
C SER A 196 -6.75 14.50 -4.38
N ARG A 197 -5.92 13.46 -4.28
CA ARG A 197 -5.99 12.32 -5.23
C ARG A 197 -6.75 11.09 -4.74
N ARG A 198 -7.35 11.17 -3.54
CA ARG A 198 -8.51 10.33 -3.22
C ARG A 198 -9.78 10.81 -3.95
N THR A 199 -9.84 12.09 -4.35
CA THR A 199 -11.05 12.76 -4.84
C THR A 199 -11.13 12.99 -6.34
N ALA A 200 -10.09 12.71 -7.11
CA ALA A 200 -10.36 12.16 -8.43
C ALA A 200 -10.72 10.69 -8.16
N ASN A 201 -11.94 10.34 -7.74
CA ASN A 201 -13.06 10.14 -8.65
C ASN A 201 -12.65 10.13 -10.13
N ILE A 202 -11.54 9.47 -10.49
CA ILE A 202 -11.52 8.73 -11.74
C ILE A 202 -12.57 7.67 -11.44
N PRO A 203 -13.80 7.80 -11.97
CA PRO A 203 -14.78 6.75 -11.76
C PRO A 203 -14.06 5.48 -12.21
N LEU A 204 -13.95 4.51 -11.29
CA LEU A 204 -13.67 3.15 -11.73
C LEU A 204 -14.67 2.93 -12.86
N PRO A 205 -14.22 2.63 -14.10
CA PRO A 205 -15.14 2.45 -15.19
C PRO A 205 -16.17 1.46 -14.68
N ALA A 206 -17.43 1.87 -14.61
CA ALA A 206 -18.48 1.05 -14.01
C ALA A 206 -18.45 -0.27 -14.78
N ILE A 207 -17.98 -1.34 -14.13
CA ILE A 207 -17.98 -2.65 -14.74
C ILE A 207 -19.46 -3.04 -14.73
N PRO A 208 -20.13 -3.12 -15.89
CA PRO A 208 -21.54 -3.48 -15.91
C PRO A 208 -21.66 -4.86 -15.26
N ILE A 209 -22.37 -4.94 -14.13
CA ILE A 209 -22.69 -6.21 -13.50
C ILE A 209 -23.86 -6.78 -14.31
N PRO A 210 -23.72 -7.94 -14.95
CA PRO A 210 -24.80 -8.53 -15.73
C PRO A 210 -25.95 -8.95 -14.81
N ASP A 211 -27.18 -8.58 -15.17
CA ASP A 211 -28.41 -8.94 -14.42
C ASP A 211 -28.82 -10.40 -14.65
N SER A 212 -28.24 -11.06 -15.67
CA SER A 212 -28.53 -12.44 -16.03
C SER A 212 -27.28 -13.20 -16.49
N LEU A 213 -27.33 -14.54 -16.42
CA LEU A 213 -26.27 -15.41 -16.94
C LEU A 213 -26.05 -15.20 -18.45
N THR A 214 -27.13 -14.97 -19.21
CA THR A 214 -27.07 -14.70 -20.64
C THR A 214 -26.34 -13.39 -20.93
N ASP A 215 -26.60 -12.33 -20.17
CA ASP A 215 -25.89 -11.05 -20.29
C ASP A 215 -24.41 -11.19 -19.90
N ALA A 216 -24.12 -12.00 -18.88
CA ALA A 216 -22.75 -12.29 -18.48
C ALA A 216 -21.98 -12.97 -19.63
N HIS A 217 -22.58 -13.97 -20.28
CA HIS A 217 -22.00 -14.62 -21.45
C HIS A 217 -21.83 -13.64 -22.63
N ALA A 218 -22.80 -12.77 -22.88
CA ALA A 218 -22.72 -11.76 -23.94
C ALA A 218 -21.58 -10.76 -23.68
N LEU A 219 -21.44 -10.27 -22.45
CA LEU A 219 -20.34 -9.38 -22.04
C LEU A 219 -18.98 -10.08 -22.15
N GLN A 220 -18.89 -11.33 -21.72
CA GLN A 220 -17.64 -12.10 -21.81
C GLN A 220 -17.22 -12.32 -23.28
N THR A 221 -18.17 -12.65 -24.15
CA THR A 221 -17.92 -12.83 -25.58
C THR A 221 -17.49 -11.52 -26.24
N LYS A 222 -18.17 -10.41 -25.92
CA LYS A 222 -17.81 -9.07 -26.41
C LYS A 222 -16.41 -8.65 -25.96
N THR A 223 -16.04 -8.97 -24.72
CA THR A 223 -14.70 -8.66 -24.17
C THR A 223 -13.61 -9.56 -24.78
N ALA A 224 -13.93 -10.82 -25.09
CA ALA A 224 -13.02 -11.72 -25.77
C ALA A 224 -12.73 -11.25 -27.21
N ILE A 225 -13.76 -10.78 -27.92
CA ILE A 225 -13.63 -10.26 -29.30
C ILE A 225 -12.76 -8.99 -29.33
N SER A 226 -13.04 -8.00 -28.47
CA SER A 226 -12.23 -6.77 -28.44
C SER A 226 -10.77 -7.04 -28.04
N ARG A 227 -10.53 -8.02 -27.16
CA ARG A 227 -9.17 -8.46 -26.84
C ARG A 227 -8.47 -9.12 -28.03
N ALA A 228 -9.19 -9.93 -28.81
CA ALA A 228 -8.67 -10.56 -30.02
C ALA A 228 -8.33 -9.54 -31.12
N GLU A 229 -9.15 -8.50 -31.28
CA GLU A 229 -8.92 -7.41 -32.24
C GLU A 229 -7.69 -6.56 -31.87
N THR A 230 -7.51 -6.28 -30.57
CA THR A 230 -6.33 -5.54 -30.09
C THR A 230 -5.07 -6.43 -30.07
N SER A 231 -5.26 -7.75 -30.03
CA SER A 231 -4.19 -8.73 -30.15
C SER A 231 -4.11 -9.34 -31.54
N ALA A 232 -4.46 -8.59 -32.59
CA ALA A 232 -4.09 -8.98 -33.94
C ALA A 232 -2.60 -9.34 -33.91
N PRO A 233 -2.22 -10.59 -34.22
CA PRO A 233 -0.84 -11.03 -34.11
C PRO A 233 -0.03 -10.14 -35.07
N SER A 234 0.73 -9.20 -34.52
CA SER A 234 1.78 -8.57 -35.30
C SER A 234 2.64 -9.73 -35.80
N LEU A 235 2.73 -9.89 -37.13
CA LEU A 235 3.45 -10.99 -37.77
C LEU A 235 4.90 -11.15 -37.29
N ASP A 236 5.41 -10.14 -36.58
CA ASP A 236 6.78 -10.06 -36.07
C ASP A 236 6.98 -10.57 -34.63
N ARG A 237 6.00 -11.27 -34.03
CA ARG A 237 6.21 -11.84 -32.69
C ARG A 237 7.17 -13.05 -32.74
N PRO A 238 8.22 -13.08 -31.89
CA PRO A 238 9.19 -14.19 -31.86
C PRO A 238 8.54 -15.57 -31.71
N THR A 239 7.40 -15.64 -31.01
CA THR A 239 6.63 -16.87 -30.81
C THR A 239 5.98 -17.40 -32.09
N VAL A 240 5.56 -16.51 -33.01
CA VAL A 240 5.02 -16.92 -34.33
C VAL A 240 6.13 -17.46 -35.21
N ARG A 241 7.31 -16.83 -35.16
CA ARG A 241 8.51 -17.29 -35.88
C ARG A 241 9.02 -18.63 -35.35
N ALA A 242 9.01 -18.82 -34.03
CA ALA A 242 9.36 -20.09 -33.41
C ALA A 242 8.34 -21.20 -33.76
N ALA A 243 7.04 -20.89 -33.74
CA ALA A 243 6.01 -21.86 -34.14
C ALA A 243 6.12 -22.26 -35.62
N ALA A 244 6.42 -21.31 -36.51
CA ALA A 244 6.68 -21.60 -37.92
C ALA A 244 7.91 -22.48 -38.11
N ALA A 245 9.02 -22.20 -37.40
CA ALA A 245 10.21 -23.03 -37.45
C ALA A 245 9.96 -24.47 -36.97
N VAL A 246 9.13 -24.66 -35.93
CA VAL A 246 8.73 -26.00 -35.47
C VAL A 246 7.85 -26.72 -36.49
N ALA A 247 6.96 -25.99 -37.17
CA ALA A 247 6.13 -26.57 -38.24
C ALA A 247 6.99 -27.04 -39.43
N ASP A 248 8.00 -26.26 -39.81
CA ASP A 248 8.96 -26.63 -40.86
C ASP A 248 9.74 -27.90 -40.47
N LEU A 249 10.23 -27.98 -39.24
CA LEU A 249 10.94 -29.17 -38.73
C LEU A 249 10.05 -30.42 -38.71
N LEU A 250 8.79 -30.29 -38.31
CA LEU A 250 7.83 -31.41 -38.31
C LEU A 250 7.48 -31.85 -39.74
N GLN A 251 7.42 -30.91 -40.68
CA GLN A 251 7.16 -31.23 -42.08
C GLN A 251 8.37 -31.94 -42.72
N GLU A 252 9.60 -31.54 -42.39
CA GLU A 252 10.83 -32.20 -42.84
C GLU A 252 10.93 -33.65 -42.33
N HIS A 253 10.58 -33.88 -41.06
CA HIS A 253 10.57 -35.24 -40.48
C HIS A 253 9.48 -36.15 -41.04
N LYS A 254 8.33 -35.60 -41.45
CA LYS A 254 7.22 -36.40 -41.99
C LYS A 254 7.53 -36.97 -43.38
N SER A 255 8.40 -36.33 -44.15
CA SER A 255 8.88 -36.85 -45.44
C SER A 255 9.95 -37.94 -45.33
N ALA A 256 10.47 -38.22 -44.13
CA ALA A 256 11.57 -39.17 -43.92
C ALA A 256 11.13 -40.54 -43.36
N SER A 257 9.84 -40.79 -43.18
CA SER A 257 9.33 -42.00 -42.52
C SER A 257 8.46 -42.91 -43.39
N ASP A 258 8.39 -42.68 -44.70
CA ASP A 258 7.57 -43.50 -45.62
C ASP A 258 8.34 -44.64 -46.33
N ASP A 259 9.64 -44.79 -46.05
CA ASP A 259 10.42 -45.95 -46.48
C ASP A 259 11.02 -46.60 -45.25
N GLU A 260 10.40 -47.67 -44.74
CA GLU A 260 11.08 -48.91 -44.34
C GLU A 260 10.02 -49.97 -43.99
N ASP A 261 9.86 -50.89 -44.94
CA ASP A 261 9.21 -52.18 -44.77
C ASP A 261 9.77 -52.95 -43.57
N GLY A 262 8.86 -53.65 -42.91
CA GLY A 262 9.01 -54.38 -41.66
C GLY A 262 10.33 -55.09 -41.35
N LYS A 263 10.67 -55.09 -40.07
CA LYS A 263 11.12 -56.30 -39.38
C LYS A 263 11.10 -56.20 -37.86
N ASP A 264 10.58 -57.28 -37.29
CA ASP A 264 10.90 -57.87 -35.99
C ASP A 264 10.82 -56.99 -34.74
N SER A 265 9.69 -57.19 -34.04
CA SER A 265 9.52 -56.91 -32.62
C SER A 265 10.54 -57.70 -31.78
N PRO A 266 11.34 -57.05 -30.91
CA PRO A 266 11.98 -57.70 -29.79
C PRO A 266 11.09 -57.60 -28.55
N ASP A 267 10.96 -58.73 -27.86
CA ASP A 267 10.35 -58.88 -26.53
C ASP A 267 10.96 -57.94 -25.48
N PRO A 268 10.16 -57.38 -24.55
CA PRO A 268 10.67 -56.65 -23.40
C PRO A 268 11.00 -57.62 -22.25
N GLU A 269 12.20 -58.19 -22.27
CA GLU A 269 12.87 -58.64 -21.04
C GLU A 269 13.63 -57.43 -20.50
N ASN A 270 13.19 -56.86 -19.39
CA ASN A 270 13.55 -57.26 -18.03
C ASN A 270 15.03 -56.96 -17.71
N ASP A 271 15.20 -56.46 -16.49
CA ASP A 271 16.43 -56.25 -15.74
C ASP A 271 17.13 -54.89 -15.81
N SER A 272 17.40 -54.45 -14.58
CA SER A 272 18.66 -53.88 -14.12
C SER A 272 18.55 -52.43 -13.65
N ASP A 273 18.20 -52.32 -12.37
CA ASP A 273 18.97 -51.61 -11.35
C ASP A 273 20.14 -50.79 -11.88
N SER A 274 20.02 -49.46 -11.78
CA SER A 274 21.15 -48.56 -11.82
C SER A 274 21.16 -47.75 -10.53
N ASP A 275 21.88 -48.29 -9.55
CA ASP A 275 22.43 -47.55 -8.43
C ASP A 275 23.23 -46.37 -9.00
N ILE A 276 22.75 -45.16 -8.77
CA ILE A 276 23.46 -43.93 -9.13
C ILE A 276 24.20 -43.40 -7.91
N ASP A 277 25.38 -43.97 -7.68
CA ASP A 277 26.39 -43.43 -6.78
C ASP A 277 26.84 -42.08 -7.32
N THR A 278 26.32 -41.01 -6.74
CA THR A 278 26.76 -39.64 -7.02
C THR A 278 27.73 -39.19 -5.93
N ASP A 279 28.93 -39.75 -5.98
CA ASP A 279 30.08 -39.28 -5.22
C ASP A 279 30.60 -37.98 -5.85
N ALA A 280 30.00 -36.86 -5.45
CA ALA A 280 30.56 -35.53 -5.69
C ALA A 280 30.97 -34.92 -4.35
N SER A 281 32.12 -35.38 -3.84
CA SER A 281 32.85 -34.70 -2.78
C SER A 281 33.36 -33.36 -3.31
N SER A 282 32.59 -32.30 -3.06
CA SER A 282 33.07 -30.92 -3.16
C SER A 282 33.35 -30.44 -1.75
N ASP A 283 34.59 -30.67 -1.30
CA ASP A 283 35.19 -29.95 -0.19
C ASP A 283 35.19 -28.44 -0.50
N SER A 284 34.28 -27.74 0.17
CA SER A 284 34.43 -26.31 0.42
C SER A 284 34.34 -26.13 1.92
N ASP A 285 35.50 -26.06 2.56
CA ASP A 285 35.69 -25.45 3.86
C ASP A 285 35.21 -24.00 3.77
N ASP A 286 33.93 -23.77 4.07
CA ASP A 286 33.39 -22.45 4.39
C ASP A 286 32.95 -22.51 5.86
N ASP A 287 33.84 -21.98 6.71
CA ASP A 287 33.57 -21.64 8.12
C ASP A 287 32.50 -20.53 8.18
N SER A 288 31.27 -20.86 7.79
CA SER A 288 30.08 -20.05 8.05
C SER A 288 29.45 -20.52 9.35
N ASP A 289 29.83 -19.84 10.43
CA ASP A 289 29.21 -19.92 11.75
C ASP A 289 27.68 -19.87 11.63
N GLY A 290 27.07 -21.06 11.76
CA GLY A 290 25.62 -21.25 11.77
C GLY A 290 25.00 -20.63 13.01
N GLU A 291 24.62 -19.36 12.92
CA GLU A 291 23.52 -18.85 13.73
C GLU A 291 22.21 -19.36 13.12
N GLU A 292 21.73 -20.46 13.68
CA GLU A 292 20.36 -20.94 13.53
C GLU A 292 19.40 -19.74 13.64
N ASP A 293 18.59 -19.49 12.61
CA ASP A 293 17.56 -18.46 12.59
C ASP A 293 16.29 -19.02 13.29
N PRO A 294 15.96 -18.66 14.55
CA PRO A 294 14.72 -19.08 15.20
C PRO A 294 13.53 -18.23 14.74
N GLY A 295 13.41 -17.95 13.43
CA GLY A 295 12.40 -17.05 12.86
C GLY A 295 11.09 -17.71 12.42
N GLY A 296 10.98 -19.04 12.46
CA GLY A 296 9.87 -19.78 11.82
C GLY A 296 8.54 -19.89 12.57
N ALA A 297 8.44 -19.50 13.84
CA ALA A 297 7.31 -19.90 14.70
C ALA A 297 6.35 -18.76 15.14
N ALA A 298 6.46 -17.55 14.61
CA ALA A 298 5.62 -16.41 15.05
C ALA A 298 4.35 -16.16 14.21
N ALA A 299 4.06 -16.97 13.18
CA ALA A 299 2.93 -16.72 12.28
C ALA A 299 1.55 -17.17 12.83
N ALA A 300 1.51 -18.02 13.87
CA ALA A 300 0.25 -18.60 14.35
C ALA A 300 -0.54 -17.73 15.35
N GLY A 301 0.05 -16.65 15.88
CA GLY A 301 -0.57 -15.81 16.92
C GLY A 301 -1.33 -14.56 16.41
N ASN A 302 -1.18 -14.17 15.15
CA ASN A 302 -1.63 -12.86 14.67
C ASN A 302 -3.09 -12.80 14.17
N PHE A 303 -3.78 -13.93 14.01
CA PHE A 303 -5.15 -13.92 13.51
C PHE A 303 -6.16 -13.33 14.49
N ALA A 304 -5.95 -13.47 15.81
CA ALA A 304 -6.86 -12.91 16.81
C ALA A 304 -6.82 -11.37 16.83
N ALA A 305 -5.61 -10.79 16.79
CA ALA A 305 -5.43 -9.33 16.76
C ALA A 305 -5.95 -8.71 15.45
N LEU A 306 -5.79 -9.41 14.32
CA LEU A 306 -6.36 -9.00 13.04
C LEU A 306 -7.90 -9.04 13.06
N GLY A 307 -8.49 -10.04 13.72
CA GLY A 307 -9.93 -10.16 13.90
C GLY A 307 -10.51 -8.99 14.70
N GLU A 308 -9.85 -8.59 15.79
CA GLU A 308 -10.29 -7.48 16.64
C GLU A 308 -10.20 -6.12 15.90
N GLN A 309 -9.14 -5.90 15.12
CA GLN A 309 -9.02 -4.69 14.28
C GLN A 309 -10.06 -4.65 13.16
N ALA A 310 -10.36 -5.79 12.52
CA ALA A 310 -11.38 -5.88 11.49
C ALA A 310 -12.79 -5.63 12.05
N LEU A 311 -13.07 -6.12 13.25
CA LEU A 311 -14.35 -5.92 13.94
C LEU A 311 -14.51 -4.46 14.38
N ALA A 312 -13.47 -3.84 14.94
CA ALA A 312 -13.45 -2.42 15.27
C ALA A 312 -13.72 -1.52 14.05
N ARG A 313 -13.13 -1.85 12.89
CA ARG A 313 -13.38 -1.14 11.62
C ARG A 313 -14.84 -1.29 11.16
N THR A 314 -15.38 -2.50 11.22
CA THR A 314 -16.77 -2.76 10.82
C THR A 314 -17.76 -2.00 11.70
N VAL A 315 -17.53 -2.00 13.02
CA VAL A 315 -18.35 -1.24 13.97
C VAL A 315 -18.25 0.27 13.70
N TYR A 316 -17.05 0.79 13.41
CA TYR A 316 -16.86 2.20 13.08
C TYR A 316 -17.62 2.62 11.82
N GLU A 317 -17.53 1.85 10.73
CA GLU A 317 -18.23 2.15 9.47
C GLU A 317 -19.76 2.04 9.61
N LEU A 318 -20.27 1.02 10.33
CA LEU A 318 -21.70 0.89 10.61
C LEU A 318 -22.24 2.09 11.41
N ARG A 319 -21.47 2.56 12.41
CA ARG A 319 -21.86 3.71 13.23
C ARG A 319 -21.80 5.03 12.46
N ARG A 320 -20.89 5.13 11.48
CA ARG A 320 -20.83 6.25 10.54
C ARG A 320 -22.06 6.27 9.64
N TRP A 321 -22.40 5.16 9.00
CA TRP A 321 -23.58 5.07 8.14
C TRP A 321 -24.89 5.25 8.88
N GLY A 322 -24.99 4.78 10.12
CA GLY A 322 -26.18 5.01 10.97
C GLY A 322 -26.44 6.50 11.22
N ARG A 323 -25.39 7.30 11.46
CA ARG A 323 -25.52 8.75 11.62
C ARG A 323 -25.89 9.44 10.32
N ASP A 324 -25.32 9.01 9.19
CA ASP A 324 -25.65 9.56 7.87
C ASP A 324 -27.11 9.27 7.47
N LEU A 325 -27.68 8.15 7.91
CA LEU A 325 -29.10 7.81 7.71
C LEU A 325 -30.05 8.65 8.57
N GLU A 326 -29.65 9.03 9.79
CA GLU A 326 -30.43 9.91 10.66
C GLU A 326 -30.47 11.34 10.13
N THR A 327 -29.34 11.87 9.63
CA THR A 327 -29.31 13.17 8.95
C THR A 327 -30.15 13.17 7.68
N TRP A 328 -30.16 12.08 6.92
CA TRP A 328 -30.99 12.00 5.70
C TRP A 328 -32.49 11.91 5.98
N ARG A 329 -32.92 11.35 7.12
CA ARG A 329 -34.34 11.33 7.54
C ARG A 329 -34.83 12.67 8.10
N SER A 330 -33.92 13.58 8.42
CA SER A 330 -34.21 14.87 9.05
C SER A 330 -34.38 16.02 8.06
N THR A 331 -34.13 15.77 6.77
CA THR A 331 -34.29 16.70 5.63
C THR A 331 -35.44 16.27 4.75
#